data_AF-A0A7C3G6C9-F1
#
_entry.id   AF-A0A7C3G6C9-F1
#
_cell.length_a   1.000
_cell.length_b   1.000
_cell.length_c   1.000
_cell.angle_alpha   90.00
_cell.angle_beta   90.00
_cell.angle_gamma   90.00
#
_symmetry.space_group_name_H-M   'P 1'
#
loop_
_entity.id
_entity.type
_entity.pdbx_description
1 polymer ?
#
loop_
_entity_poly.entity_id
_entity_poly.type
_entity_poly.pdbx_seq_one_letter_code
_entity_poly.pdbx_strand_id
1 'polypeptide(L)'
;AVRENIPILVVVINNSVLGGYSRMHAVASEKYNLNKQSGEYAGVAQSLGGYSEKVEKPEDVIPAIKRAKEKVDSGQAALLEIITAEEPTFSLYQ
;
A
#
# COMPACT_ATOMS: atom_id res chain seq x y z
N ALA A 1 4.36 10.49 -12.09
CA ALA A 1 5.60 9.72 -12.07
C ALA A 1 5.93 9.15 -13.45
N VAL A 2 5.10 8.23 -14.00
CA VAL A 2 5.37 7.58 -15.29
C VAL A 2 5.55 8.57 -16.45
N ARG A 3 4.59 9.47 -16.69
CA ARG A 3 4.65 10.45 -17.80
C ARG A 3 5.93 11.30 -17.81
N GLU A 4 6.45 11.63 -16.64
CA GLU A 4 7.60 12.52 -16.47
C GLU A 4 8.89 11.74 -16.16
N ASN A 5 8.88 10.41 -16.27
CA ASN A 5 10.02 9.53 -15.95
C ASN A 5 10.63 9.80 -14.55
N ILE A 6 9.79 10.01 -13.54
CA ILE A 6 10.25 10.23 -12.15
C ILE A 6 10.46 8.86 -11.48
N PRO A 7 11.69 8.48 -11.13
CA PRO A 7 12.00 7.20 -10.49
C PRO A 7 11.67 7.28 -8.99
N ILE A 8 10.43 6.93 -8.65
CA ILE A 8 9.95 6.88 -7.26
C ILE A 8 9.49 5.46 -6.92
N LEU A 9 9.84 5.01 -5.73
CA LEU A 9 9.26 3.83 -5.10
C LEU A 9 8.15 4.26 -4.14
N VAL A 10 6.92 3.80 -4.39
CA VAL A 10 5.79 3.97 -3.48
C VAL A 10 5.50 2.65 -2.79
N VAL A 11 5.35 2.67 -1.47
CA VAL A 11 4.93 1.49 -0.69
C VAL A 11 3.55 1.79 -0.10
N VAL A 12 2.55 1.05 -0.56
CA VAL A 12 1.19 1.10 -0.02
C VAL A 12 1.05 -0.01 1.02
N ILE A 13 0.79 0.38 2.26
CA ILE A 13 0.42 -0.56 3.33
C ILE A 13 -1.10 -0.72 3.26
N ASN A 14 -1.55 -1.81 2.65
CA ASN A 14 -2.96 -2.11 2.48
C ASN A 14 -3.43 -3.03 3.60
N ASN A 15 -4.15 -2.47 4.58
CA ASN A 15 -4.81 -3.20 5.66
C ASN A 15 -6.34 -3.32 5.46
N SER A 16 -6.83 -2.97 4.26
CA SER A 16 -8.26 -2.96 3.89
C SER A 16 -9.16 -2.06 4.75
N VAL A 17 -8.58 -1.15 5.56
CA VAL A 17 -9.36 -0.25 6.42
C VAL A 17 -8.78 1.16 6.54
N LEU A 18 -9.58 2.10 7.03
CA LEU A 18 -9.12 3.33 7.66
C LEU A 18 -8.81 3.02 9.12
N GLY A 19 -7.53 2.96 9.47
CA GLY A 19 -7.08 2.52 10.79
C GLY A 19 -7.69 3.36 11.93
N GLY A 20 -8.21 2.69 12.95
CA GLY A 20 -8.77 3.34 14.16
C GLY A 20 -10.16 3.97 14.00
N TYR A 21 -10.73 4.01 12.78
CA TYR A 21 -12.07 4.58 12.55
C TYR A 21 -13.17 3.77 13.23
N SER A 22 -13.01 2.45 13.36
CA SER A 22 -13.94 1.59 14.08
C SER A 22 -14.08 1.99 15.57
N ARG A 23 -13.04 2.59 16.16
CA ARG A 23 -13.07 3.13 17.54
C ARG A 23 -13.70 4.51 17.62
N MET A 24 -13.35 5.41 16.71
CA MET A 24 -13.82 6.81 16.72
C MET A 24 -15.25 6.98 16.20
N HIS A 25 -15.67 6.12 15.26
CA HIS A 25 -16.93 6.22 14.53
C HIS A 25 -17.67 4.87 14.48
N ALA A 26 -17.75 4.18 15.61
CA ALA A 26 -18.26 2.80 15.72
C ALA A 26 -19.61 2.58 15.00
N VAL A 27 -20.62 3.42 15.27
CA VAL A 27 -21.96 3.29 14.67
C VAL A 27 -21.92 3.42 13.14
N ALA A 28 -21.12 4.35 12.61
CA ALA A 28 -21.03 4.56 11.17
C ALA A 28 -20.19 3.46 10.50
N SER A 29 -19.13 2.99 11.17
CA SER A 29 -18.35 1.82 10.73
C SER A 29 -19.21 0.56 10.65
N GLU A 30 -20.04 0.29 11.66
CA GLU A 30 -20.93 -0.87 11.68
C GLU A 30 -22.03 -0.76 10.61
N LYS A 31 -22.71 0.39 10.53
CA LYS A 31 -23.90 0.53 9.68
C LYS A 31 -23.58 0.77 8.21
N TYR A 32 -22.46 1.44 7.91
CA TYR A 32 -22.14 1.93 6.57
C TYR A 32 -20.78 1.45 6.07
N ASN A 33 -20.06 0.59 6.80
CA ASN A 33 -18.71 0.18 6.47
C ASN A 33 -17.76 1.37 6.24
N LEU A 34 -17.97 2.48 6.97
CA LEU A 34 -17.23 3.74 6.78
C LEU A 34 -15.71 3.55 6.76
N ASN A 35 -15.20 2.59 7.53
CA ASN A 35 -13.78 2.31 7.66
C ASN A 35 -13.27 1.31 6.63
N LYS A 36 -14.10 0.62 5.84
CA LYS A 36 -13.61 -0.39 4.90
C LYS A 36 -13.02 0.29 3.67
N GLN A 37 -11.80 -0.10 3.30
CA GLN A 37 -11.17 0.31 2.05
C GLN A 37 -10.97 -0.90 1.15
N SER A 38 -11.20 -0.70 -0.14
CA SER A 38 -10.93 -1.66 -1.21
C SER A 38 -10.04 -1.00 -2.26
N GLY A 39 -9.35 -1.81 -3.05
CA GLY A 39 -8.57 -1.32 -4.17
C GLY A 39 -7.58 -2.38 -4.62
N GLU A 40 -7.21 -2.32 -5.89
CA GLU A 40 -6.04 -3.02 -6.43
C GLU A 40 -5.06 -1.93 -6.90
N TYR A 41 -4.16 -1.53 -6.00
CA TYR A 41 -3.22 -0.44 -6.26
C TYR A 41 -2.09 -0.88 -7.19
N ALA A 42 -1.64 -2.13 -7.08
CA ALA A 42 -0.65 -2.71 -7.99
C ALA A 42 -1.19 -2.75 -9.43
N GLY A 43 -2.44 -3.14 -9.65
CA GLY A 43 -3.11 -3.16 -10.94
C GLY A 43 -3.29 -1.77 -11.54
N VAL A 44 -3.60 -0.76 -10.71
CA VAL A 44 -3.62 0.64 -11.15
C VAL A 44 -2.22 1.10 -11.59
N ALA A 45 -1.19 0.83 -10.79
CA ALA A 45 0.18 1.21 -11.14
C ALA A 45 0.66 0.53 -12.43
N GLN A 46 0.33 -0.75 -12.61
CA GLN A 46 0.63 -1.50 -13.84
C GLN A 46 -0.07 -0.87 -15.05
N SER A 47 -1.37 -0.57 -14.92
CA SER A 47 -2.18 0.02 -16.00
C SER A 47 -1.69 1.42 -16.41
N LEU A 48 -1.06 2.15 -15.50
CA LEU A 48 -0.44 3.45 -15.77
C LEU A 48 0.98 3.34 -16.37
N GLY A 49 1.53 2.13 -16.53
CA GLY A 49 2.86 1.88 -17.11
C GLY A 49 4.01 1.83 -16.10
N GLY A 50 3.72 1.84 -14.79
CA GLY A 50 4.72 1.64 -13.74
C GLY A 50 5.03 0.16 -13.50
N TYR A 51 6.16 -0.12 -12.86
CA TYR A 51 6.36 -1.42 -12.22
C TYR A 51 5.44 -1.54 -11.01
N SER A 52 4.85 -2.70 -10.79
CA SER A 52 4.11 -2.96 -9.57
C SER A 52 4.20 -4.40 -9.12
N GLU A 53 4.07 -4.60 -7.82
CA GLU A 53 4.05 -5.92 -7.21
C GLU A 53 3.14 -5.91 -5.98
N LYS A 54 2.30 -6.94 -5.85
CA LYS A 54 1.50 -7.20 -4.67
C LYS A 54 2.22 -8.21 -3.78
N VAL A 55 2.45 -7.86 -2.53
CA VAL A 55 3.19 -8.65 -1.55
C VAL A 55 2.22 -9.12 -0.48
N GLU A 56 1.95 -10.42 -0.45
CA GLU A 56 0.97 -11.01 0.49
C GLU A 56 1.63 -11.72 1.68
N LYS A 57 2.94 -12.02 1.59
CA LYS A 57 3.67 -12.73 2.63
C LYS A 57 4.82 -11.90 3.18
N PRO A 58 5.06 -11.92 4.51
CA PRO A 58 6.15 -11.17 5.13
C PRO A 58 7.54 -11.49 4.57
N GLU A 59 7.82 -12.76 4.25
CA GLU A 59 9.10 -13.20 3.68
C GLU A 59 9.41 -12.59 2.30
N ASP A 60 8.39 -12.14 1.59
CA ASP A 60 8.51 -11.57 0.24
C ASP A 60 8.80 -10.06 0.26
N VAL A 61 8.67 -9.39 1.42
CA VAL A 61 8.86 -7.93 1.54
C VAL A 61 10.26 -7.48 1.11
N ILE A 62 11.31 -8.11 1.65
CA ILE A 62 12.68 -7.75 1.31
C ILE A 62 13.02 -8.06 -0.16
N PRO A 63 12.69 -9.26 -0.70
CA PRO A 63 12.82 -9.53 -2.13
C PRO A 63 12.08 -8.52 -3.03
N ALA A 64 10.85 -8.14 -2.68
CA ALA A 64 10.04 -7.18 -3.44
C ALA A 64 10.67 -5.79 -3.46
N ILE A 65 11.16 -5.32 -2.31
CA ILE A 65 11.89 -4.04 -2.22
C ILE A 65 13.15 -4.05 -3.10
N LYS A 66 13.90 -5.16 -3.12
CA LYS A 66 15.08 -5.28 -3.99
C LYS A 66 14.71 -5.18 -5.47
N ARG A 67 13.71 -5.95 -5.93
CA ARG A 67 13.21 -5.87 -7.31
C ARG A 67 12.71 -4.48 -7.67
N ALA A 68 11.92 -3.85 -6.79
CA ALA A 68 11.39 -2.52 -7.04
C ALA A 68 12.51 -1.46 -7.08
N LYS A 69 13.53 -1.59 -6.22
CA LYS A 69 14.72 -0.74 -6.27
C LYS A 69 15.44 -0.86 -7.61
N GLU A 70 15.64 -2.07 -8.14
CA GLU A 70 16.25 -2.24 -9.48
C GLU A 70 15.47 -1.50 -10.57
N LYS A 71 14.13 -1.51 -10.50
CA LYS A 71 13.27 -0.77 -11.44
C LYS A 71 13.42 0.73 -11.30
N VAL A 72 13.44 1.23 -10.06
CA VAL A 72 13.66 2.66 -9.78
C VAL A 72 15.03 3.12 -10.22
N ASP A 73 16.08 2.34 -9.94
CA ASP A 73 17.46 2.62 -10.37
C ASP A 73 17.57 2.65 -11.92
N SER A 74 16.70 1.92 -12.62
CA SER A 74 16.59 1.96 -14.10
C SER A 74 15.73 3.12 -14.66
N GLY A 75 15.23 4.01 -13.80
CA GLY A 75 14.41 5.16 -14.20
C GLY A 75 12.90 4.93 -14.18
N GLN A 76 12.44 3.72 -13.86
CA GLN A 76 11.01 3.36 -13.87
C GLN A 76 10.36 3.60 -12.50
N ALA A 77 9.19 4.24 -12.49
CA ALA A 77 8.39 4.35 -11.27
C ALA A 77 7.88 2.97 -10.82
N ALA A 78 7.89 2.72 -9.51
CA ALA A 78 7.53 1.44 -8.91
C ALA A 78 6.52 1.59 -7.76
N LEU A 79 5.58 0.65 -7.65
CA LEU A 79 4.66 0.54 -6.52
C LEU A 79 4.72 -0.87 -5.91
N LEU A 80 4.88 -0.94 -4.58
CA LEU A 80 4.69 -2.16 -3.81
C LEU A 80 3.39 -2.04 -3.02
N GLU A 81 2.47 -2.96 -3.21
CA GLU A 81 1.27 -3.09 -2.39
C GLU A 81 1.49 -4.21 -1.38
N ILE A 82 1.72 -3.86 -0.12
CA ILE A 82 1.96 -4.82 0.96
C ILE A 82 0.66 -5.06 1.71
N ILE A 83 0.16 -6.29 1.65
CA ILE A 83 -1.04 -6.70 2.36
C ILE A 83 -0.71 -6.95 3.82
N THR A 84 -1.48 -6.32 4.71
CA THR A 84 -1.30 -6.38 6.16
C THR A 84 -2.65 -6.53 6.86
N ALA A 85 -2.62 -6.88 8.14
CA ALA A 85 -3.77 -6.70 9.02
C ALA A 85 -3.81 -5.26 9.56
N GLU A 86 -4.96 -4.80 10.03
CA GLU A 86 -5.02 -3.58 10.82
C GLU A 86 -4.19 -3.76 12.10
N GLU A 87 -3.28 -2.83 12.38
CA GLU A 87 -2.58 -2.75 13.67
C GLU A 87 -3.29 -1.70 14.55
N PRO A 88 -4.03 -2.13 15.60
CA PRO A 88 -4.79 -1.21 16.43
C PRO A 88 -3.96 -0.56 17.55
N THR A 89 -2.69 -0.95 17.70
CA THR A 89 -1.76 -0.39 18.70
C THR A 89 -1.00 0.76 18.07
N PHE A 90 -1.29 1.97 18.56
CA PHE A 90 -0.57 3.16 18.14
C PHE A 90 0.67 3.36 19.02
N SER A 91 1.72 3.93 18.42
CA SER A 91 2.91 4.33 19.16
C SER A 91 2.53 5.33 20.26
N LEU A 92 2.94 5.04 21.50
CA LEU A 92 2.71 5.91 22.67
C LEU A 92 3.78 6.99 22.83
N TYR A 93 4.67 7.18 21.83
CA TYR A 93 5.67 8.24 21.88
C TYR A 93 4.98 9.61 21.91
N GLN A 94 4.91 10.18 23.11
CA GLN A 94 4.67 11.58 23.39
C GLN A 94 5.99 12.36 23.40
#